data_AF-A0A963ELF2-F1
#
_entry.id   AF-A0A963ELF2-F1
#
_cell.length_a   1.000
_cell.length_b   1.000
_cell.length_c   1.000
_cell.angle_alpha   90.00
_cell.angle_beta   90.00
_cell.angle_gamma   90.00
#
_symmetry.space_group_name_H-M   'P 1'
#
loop_
_entity.id
_entity.type
_entity.pdbx_description
1 polymer ?
#
loop_
_entity_poly.entity_id
_entity_poly.type
_entity_poly.pdbx_seq_one_letter_code
_entity_poly.pdbx_strand_id
1 'polypeptide(L)'
;WGTWWVWDARITSMLILLFLYLGVVALYEAYDNKEAAGRACAVLSLVGTVNIPIIYKSVDWWYSLHQPASIKFTGESTIDSSMLYPLFLMICAFYALFTCCLLMNMRAELLKRGARTQWVRQLAGGEAAS
;
A
#
# COMPACT_ATOMS: atom_id res chain seq x y z
N TRP A 1 -15.62 16.69 18.45
CA TRP A 1 -15.25 17.92 17.74
C TRP A 1 -14.65 18.88 18.76
N GLY A 2 -13.52 19.52 18.47
CA GLY A 2 -12.77 20.34 19.44
C GLY A 2 -11.62 19.62 20.17
N THR A 3 -11.41 18.32 19.92
CA THR A 3 -10.25 17.55 20.39
C THR A 3 -9.32 17.28 19.21
N TRP A 4 -8.06 17.74 19.29
CA TRP A 4 -7.08 17.62 18.20
C TRP A 4 -6.49 16.21 18.07
N TRP A 5 -6.53 15.43 19.15
CA TRP A 5 -6.11 14.02 19.16
C TRP A 5 -6.89 13.23 20.21
N VAL A 6 -7.13 11.95 19.93
CA VAL A 6 -7.74 10.99 20.85
C VAL A 6 -6.98 9.68 20.74
N TRP A 7 -6.59 9.12 21.89
CA TRP A 7 -5.85 7.86 22.00
C TRP A 7 -6.76 6.61 21.86
N ASP A 8 -7.73 6.66 20.95
CA ASP A 8 -8.57 5.50 20.62
C ASP A 8 -7.73 4.42 19.92
N ALA A 9 -8.09 3.15 20.10
CA ALA A 9 -7.39 2.01 19.53
C ALA A 9 -7.26 2.10 18.00
N ARG A 10 -8.28 2.60 17.29
CA ARG A 10 -8.29 2.75 15.83
C ARG A 10 -7.31 3.82 15.37
N ILE A 11 -7.41 5.02 15.93
CA ILE A 11 -6.59 6.16 15.49
C ILE A 11 -5.12 5.95 15.90
N THR A 12 -4.88 5.37 17.08
CA THR A 12 -3.53 5.04 17.55
C THR A 12 -2.89 3.94 16.69
N SER A 13 -3.61 2.87 16.36
CA SER A 13 -3.08 1.81 15.48
C SER A 13 -2.80 2.30 14.06
N MET A 14 -3.64 3.20 13.53
CA MET A 14 -3.37 3.90 12.26
C MET A 14 -2.12 4.79 12.32
N LEU A 15 -1.85 5.47 13.45
CA LEU A 15 -0.61 6.22 13.65
C LEU A 15 0.61 5.30 13.69
N ILE A 16 0.51 4.15 14.36
CA ILE A 16 1.59 3.15 14.34
C ILE A 16 1.81 2.65 12.91
N LEU A 17 0.75 2.41 12.12
CA LEU A 17 0.87 2.05 10.71
C LEU A 17 1.58 3.12 9.89
N LEU A 18 1.28 4.41 10.12
CA LEU A 18 2.00 5.52 9.49
C LEU A 18 3.51 5.45 9.80
N PHE A 19 3.89 5.24 11.06
CA PHE A 19 5.29 5.09 11.43
C PHE A 19 5.94 3.84 10.86
N LEU A 20 5.20 2.74 10.70
CA LEU A 20 5.69 1.54 10.01
C LEU A 20 6.00 1.83 8.53
N TYR A 21 5.13 2.57 7.83
CA TYR A 21 5.40 2.99 6.45
C TYR A 21 6.65 3.87 6.35
N LEU A 22 6.74 4.91 7.19
CA LEU A 22 7.91 5.78 7.23
C LEU A 22 9.18 5.00 7.60
N GLY A 23 9.07 4.05 8.54
CA GLY A 23 10.14 3.17 8.95
C GLY A 23 10.66 2.31 7.81
N VAL A 24 9.78 1.71 6.99
CA VAL A 24 10.18 0.92 5.82
C VAL A 24 10.90 1.78 4.79
N VAL A 25 10.37 2.97 4.46
CA VAL A 25 11.01 3.88 3.50
C VAL A 25 12.37 4.35 4.01
N ALA A 26 12.44 4.81 5.25
CA ALA A 26 13.68 5.27 5.87
C ALA A 26 14.72 4.15 5.94
N LEU A 27 14.31 2.92 6.30
CA LEU A 27 15.19 1.76 6.36
C LEU A 27 15.73 1.37 4.99
N TYR A 28 14.90 1.45 3.94
CA TYR A 28 15.34 1.16 2.58
C TYR A 28 16.38 2.17 2.05
N GLU A 29 16.21 3.45 2.42
CA GLU A 29 17.13 4.51 2.01
C GLU A 29 18.42 4.57 2.85
N ALA A 30 18.35 4.17 4.13
CA ALA A 30 19.52 4.16 5.02
C ALA A 30 20.60 3.13 4.64
N TYR A 31 20.24 2.09 3.88
CA TYR A 31 21.16 1.06 3.43
C TYR A 31 21.70 1.34 2.01
N ASP A 32 23.02 1.32 1.86
CA ASP A 32 23.70 1.38 0.56
C ASP A 32 23.47 0.11 -0.25
N ASN A 33 23.59 -1.06 0.41
CA ASN A 33 23.30 -2.34 -0.23
C ASN A 33 21.78 -2.58 -0.28
N LYS A 34 21.19 -2.36 -1.46
CA LYS A 34 19.75 -2.51 -1.70
C LYS A 34 19.22 -3.93 -1.52
N GLU A 35 20.05 -4.96 -1.66
CA GLU A 35 19.64 -6.34 -1.38
C GLU A 35 19.47 -6.58 0.13
N ALA A 36 20.45 -6.11 0.92
CA ALA A 36 20.36 -6.15 2.38
C ALA A 36 19.20 -5.29 2.90
N ALA A 37 19.02 -4.09 2.32
CA ALA A 37 17.90 -3.19 2.59
C ALA A 37 16.55 -3.89 2.38
N GLY A 38 16.40 -4.58 1.24
CA GLY A 38 15.18 -5.31 0.90
C GLY A 38 14.86 -6.42 1.91
N ARG A 39 15.85 -7.18 2.37
CA ARG A 39 15.67 -8.21 3.40
C ARG A 39 15.23 -7.60 4.73
N ALA A 40 15.87 -6.52 5.16
CA ALA A 40 15.50 -5.83 6.41
C ALA A 40 14.08 -5.24 6.33
N CYS A 41 13.72 -4.61 5.21
CA CYS A 41 12.38 -4.08 4.97
C CYS A 41 11.31 -5.19 4.93
N ALA A 42 11.62 -6.36 4.37
CA ALA A 42 10.72 -7.50 4.35
C ALA A 42 10.42 -8.00 5.77
N VAL A 43 11.44 -8.10 6.64
CA VAL A 43 11.27 -8.49 8.05
C VAL A 43 10.41 -7.46 8.78
N LEU A 44 10.73 -6.17 8.64
CA LEU A 44 9.95 -5.09 9.27
C LEU A 44 8.49 -5.10 8.82
N SER A 45 8.24 -5.29 7.53
CA SER A 45 6.88 -5.34 6.97
C SER A 45 6.11 -6.57 7.44
N LEU A 46 6.79 -7.72 7.57
CA LEU A 46 6.18 -8.95 8.09
C LEU A 46 5.75 -8.77 9.55
N VAL A 47 6.61 -8.20 10.39
CA VAL A 47 6.27 -7.86 11.78
C VAL A 47 5.15 -6.82 11.83
N GLY A 48 5.23 -5.79 10.99
CA GLY A 48 4.22 -4.75 10.87
C GLY A 48 2.85 -5.26 10.41
N THR A 49 2.79 -6.40 9.72
CA THR A 49 1.53 -7.02 9.27
C THR A 49 0.63 -7.41 10.44
N VAL A 50 1.21 -7.69 11.61
CA VAL A 50 0.44 -7.94 12.86
C VAL A 50 -0.43 -6.73 13.25
N ASN A 51 -0.08 -5.53 12.81
CA ASN A 51 -0.89 -4.33 13.05
C ASN A 51 -2.22 -4.34 12.28
N ILE A 52 -2.26 -4.94 11.08
CA ILE A 52 -3.47 -4.99 10.24
C ILE A 52 -4.69 -5.60 10.95
N PRO A 53 -4.61 -6.80 11.56
CA PRO A 53 -5.75 -7.35 12.30
C PRO A 53 -6.13 -6.50 13.51
N ILE A 54 -5.17 -5.82 14.16
CA ILE A 54 -5.43 -4.91 15.28
C ILE A 54 -6.25 -3.71 14.81
N ILE A 55 -5.89 -3.09 13.68
CA ILE A 55 -6.66 -1.98 13.09
C ILE A 55 -8.07 -2.45 12.73
N TYR A 56 -8.19 -3.57 12.03
CA TYR A 56 -9.49 -4.09 11.59
C TYR A 56 -10.40 -4.42 12.79
N LYS A 57 -9.87 -5.12 13.79
CA LYS A 57 -10.62 -5.51 14.99
C LYS A 57 -10.68 -4.43 16.07
N SER A 58 -10.01 -3.29 15.90
CA SER A 58 -10.05 -2.19 16.87
C SER A 58 -11.49 -1.74 17.16
N VAL A 59 -12.38 -1.83 16.17
CA VAL A 59 -13.80 -1.45 16.28
C VAL A 59 -14.60 -2.46 17.11
N ASP A 60 -14.27 -3.75 17.01
CA ASP A 60 -14.98 -4.83 17.70
C ASP A 60 -14.45 -5.04 19.12
N TRP A 61 -13.13 -4.89 19.30
CA TRP A 61 -12.43 -5.16 20.56
C TRP A 61 -12.49 -3.98 21.55
N TRP A 62 -12.55 -2.75 21.05
CA TRP A 62 -12.68 -1.56 21.88
C TRP A 62 -13.97 -0.82 21.54
N TYR A 63 -14.79 -0.54 22.56
CA TYR A 63 -15.98 0.29 22.45
C TYR A 63 -15.60 1.71 22.00
N SER A 64 -15.55 1.93 20.68
CA SER A 64 -15.23 3.22 20.08
C SER A 64 -16.49 4.08 19.94
N LEU A 65 -16.36 5.41 20.08
CA LEU A 65 -17.45 6.36 19.79
C LEU A 65 -17.88 6.37 18.31
N HIS A 66 -17.13 5.72 17.43
CA HIS A 66 -17.38 5.75 16.00
C HIS A 66 -18.42 4.71 15.60
N GLN A 67 -19.29 5.12 14.68
CA GLN A 67 -20.30 4.23 14.13
C GLN A 67 -19.70 2.93 13.56
N PRO A 68 -20.44 1.81 13.67
CA PRO A 68 -20.04 0.54 13.09
C PRO A 68 -20.02 0.61 11.56
N ALA A 69 -19.32 -0.33 10.93
CA ALA A 69 -19.15 -0.39 9.48
C ALA A 69 -20.50 -0.47 8.74
N SER A 70 -20.68 0.39 7.73
CA SER A 70 -21.89 0.45 6.89
C SER A 70 -21.95 -0.64 5.81
N ILE A 71 -20.81 -1.26 5.47
CA ILE A 71 -20.71 -2.35 4.50
C ILE A 71 -20.44 -3.65 5.25
N LYS A 72 -21.40 -4.58 5.24
CA LYS A 72 -21.23 -5.93 5.78
C LYS A 72 -21.08 -6.91 4.62
N PHE A 73 -20.02 -7.72 4.64
CA PHE A 73 -19.80 -8.77 3.63
C PHE A 73 -20.75 -9.98 3.80
N THR A 74 -21.44 -10.09 4.93
CA THR A 74 -22.28 -11.24 5.33
C THR A 74 -23.67 -10.82 5.80
N GLY A 75 -24.37 -9.96 5.05
CA GLY A 75 -25.76 -9.58 5.34
C GLY A 75 -26.32 -8.56 4.35
N GLU A 76 -27.59 -8.16 4.54
CA GLU A 76 -28.21 -7.10 3.73
C GLU A 76 -27.43 -5.78 3.90
N SER A 77 -26.93 -5.25 2.78
CA SER A 77 -26.25 -3.96 2.72
C SER A 77 -27.27 -2.85 2.91
N THR A 78 -27.10 -2.02 3.95
CA THR A 78 -27.94 -0.83 4.20
C THR A 78 -27.60 0.36 3.29
N ILE A 79 -26.76 0.17 2.26
CA ILE A 79 -26.36 1.23 1.32
C ILE A 79 -27.33 1.27 0.14
N ASP A 80 -27.82 2.47 -0.16
CA ASP A 80 -28.65 2.75 -1.32
C ASP A 80 -27.91 2.44 -2.63
N SER A 81 -28.61 1.83 -3.59
CA SER A 81 -28.06 1.48 -4.92
C SER A 81 -27.38 2.66 -5.62
N SER A 82 -27.88 3.88 -5.45
CA SER A 82 -27.33 5.11 -6.02
C SER A 82 -25.93 5.46 -5.50
N MET A 83 -25.54 4.97 -4.31
CA MET A 83 -24.20 5.15 -3.74
C MET A 83 -23.28 3.95 -4.02
N LEU A 84 -23.86 2.77 -4.18
CA LEU A 84 -23.12 1.52 -4.38
C LEU A 84 -22.48 1.43 -5.78
N TYR A 85 -23.18 1.85 -6.85
CA TYR A 85 -22.60 1.82 -8.19
C TYR A 85 -21.38 2.74 -8.36
N PRO A 86 -21.41 4.03 -7.92
CA PRO A 86 -20.22 4.87 -7.95
C PRO A 86 -19.08 4.29 -7.11
N LEU A 87 -19.37 3.66 -5.97
CA LEU A 87 -18.35 3.03 -5.13
C LEU A 87 -17.59 1.94 -5.88
N PHE A 88 -18.30 0.98 -6.49
CA PHE A 88 -17.63 -0.09 -7.24
C PHE A 88 -16.88 0.43 -8.47
N LEU A 89 -17.45 1.40 -9.18
CA LEU A 89 -16.78 2.04 -10.30
C LEU A 89 -15.45 2.67 -9.87
N MET A 90 -15.45 3.41 -8.75
CA MET A 90 -14.25 4.06 -8.22
C MET A 90 -13.23 3.04 -7.68
N ILE A 91 -13.68 1.94 -7.06
CA ILE A 91 -12.81 0.83 -6.65
C ILE A 91 -12.10 0.27 -7.89
N CYS A 92 -12.84 -0.09 -8.93
CA CYS A 92 -12.25 -0.64 -10.16
C CYS A 92 -11.31 0.36 -10.84
N ALA A 93 -11.69 1.63 -10.94
CA ALA A 93 -10.87 2.68 -11.52
C ALA A 93 -9.55 2.86 -10.75
N PHE A 94 -9.61 2.87 -9.41
CA PHE A 94 -8.43 3.03 -8.58
C PHE A 94 -7.48 1.82 -8.68
N TYR A 95 -8.02 0.60 -8.70
CA TYR A 95 -7.19 -0.60 -8.93
C TYR A 95 -6.56 -0.61 -10.31
N ALA A 96 -7.29 -0.21 -11.36
CA ALA A 96 -6.74 -0.10 -12.71
C ALA A 96 -5.61 0.95 -12.78
N LEU A 97 -5.81 2.11 -12.15
CA LEU A 97 -4.79 3.15 -12.03
C LEU A 97 -3.56 2.63 -11.27
N PHE A 98 -3.76 2.01 -10.11
CA PHE A 98 -2.69 1.41 -9.32
C PHE A 98 -1.89 0.39 -10.13
N THR A 99 -2.56 -0.55 -10.81
CA THR A 99 -1.90 -1.55 -11.66
C THR A 99 -1.13 -0.89 -12.80
N CYS A 100 -1.68 0.14 -13.45
CA CYS A 100 -0.98 0.89 -14.49
C CYS A 100 0.31 1.51 -13.95
N CYS A 101 0.24 2.24 -12.83
CA CYS A 101 1.40 2.82 -12.17
C CYS A 101 2.42 1.75 -11.75
N LEU A 102 1.97 0.62 -11.21
CA LEU A 102 2.83 -0.50 -10.83
C LEU A 102 3.60 -1.06 -12.02
N LEU A 103 2.91 -1.31 -13.14
CA LEU A 103 3.53 -1.81 -14.38
C LEU A 103 4.54 -0.82 -14.95
N MET A 104 4.24 0.49 -14.94
CA MET A 104 5.17 1.53 -15.37
C MET A 104 6.42 1.58 -14.48
N ASN A 105 6.26 1.50 -13.15
CA ASN A 105 7.38 1.47 -12.21
C ASN A 105 8.21 0.20 -12.37
N MET A 106 7.57 -0.97 -12.51
CA MET A 106 8.26 -2.23 -12.73
C MET A 106 9.07 -2.22 -14.04
N ARG A 107 8.50 -1.66 -15.12
CA ARG A 107 9.22 -1.46 -16.38
C ARG A 107 10.45 -0.56 -16.20
N ALA A 108 10.32 0.55 -15.48
CA ALA A 108 11.44 1.45 -15.20
C ALA A 108 12.54 0.76 -14.38
N GLU A 109 12.16 -0.05 -13.38
CA GLU A 109 13.08 -0.80 -12.54
C GLU A 109 13.80 -1.91 -13.33
N LEU A 110 13.08 -2.65 -14.18
CA LEU A 110 13.67 -3.65 -15.07
C LEU A 110 14.66 -3.03 -16.06
N LEU A 111 14.38 -1.84 -16.60
CA LEU A 111 15.34 -1.12 -17.46
C LEU A 111 16.58 -0.68 -16.68
N LYS A 112 16.41 -0.15 -15.46
CA LYS A 112 17.55 0.24 -14.59
C LYS A 112 18.45 -0.96 -14.24
N ARG A 113 17.86 -2.10 -13.92
CA ARG A 113 18.60 -3.36 -13.64
C ARG A 113 19.19 -3.98 -14.90
N GLY A 114 18.41 -3.98 -15.97
CA GLY A 114 18.69 -4.58 -17.28
C GLY A 114 19.64 -3.79 -18.16
N ALA A 115 19.92 -2.52 -17.85
CA ALA A 115 20.90 -1.69 -18.58
C ALA A 115 22.31 -2.30 -18.67
N ARG A 116 22.63 -3.25 -17.77
CA ARG A 116 23.88 -4.02 -17.78
C ARG A 116 23.79 -5.36 -18.52
N THR A 117 22.60 -5.80 -18.92
CA THR A 117 22.37 -7.07 -19.62
C THR A 117 22.55 -6.88 -21.13
N GLN A 118 23.21 -7.84 -21.80
CA GLN A 118 23.61 -7.68 -23.21
C GLN A 118 22.44 -7.43 -24.18
N TRP A 119 21.24 -7.93 -23.90
CA TRP A 119 20.07 -7.75 -24.77
C TRP A 119 19.57 -6.29 -24.82
N VAL A 120 19.69 -5.51 -23.73
CA VAL A 120 19.33 -4.07 -23.71
C VAL A 120 20.36 -3.25 -24.50
N ARG A 121 21.65 -3.62 -24.40
CA ARG A 121 22.72 -2.99 -25.20
C ARG A 121 22.57 -3.28 -26.69
N GLN A 122 22.12 -4.48 -27.07
CA GLN A 122 21.84 -4.83 -28.46
C GLN A 122 20.63 -4.07 -29.03
N LEU A 123 19.55 -3.91 -28.25
CA LEU A 123 18.40 -3.09 -28.67
C LEU A 123 18.77 -1.61 -28.83
N ALA A 124 19.55 -1.05 -27.89
CA ALA A 124 19.99 0.35 -27.97
C ALA A 124 21.04 0.61 -29.05
N GLY A 125 21.87 -0.39 -29.39
CA GLY A 125 22.85 -0.29 -30.48
C GLY A 125 22.31 -0.64 -31.87
N GLY A 126 21.18 -1.37 -31.94
CA GLY A 126 20.56 -1.83 -33.18
C GLY A 126 19.77 -0.77 -33.95
N GLU A 127 19.40 0.35 -33.32
CA GLU A 127 18.80 1.51 -34.01
C GLU A 127 19.81 2.39 -34.75
N ALA A 128 21.12 2.19 -34.56
CA ALA A 128 22.16 2.99 -35.24
C ALA A 128 22.61 2.40 -36.59
N ALA A 129 22.01 1.29 -37.04
CA ALA A 129 22.39 0.57 -38.26
C ALA A 129 21.17 0.29 -39.16
N SER A 130 20.43 1.35 -39.51
CA SER A 130 19.50 1.38 -40.66
C SER A 130 19.69 2.65 -41.45
#